data_AF-A0A8T3M8S5-F1
#
_entry.id   AF-A0A8T3M8S5-F1
#
_cell.length_a   1.000
_cell.length_b   1.000
_cell.length_c   1.000
_cell.angle_alpha   90.00
_cell.angle_beta   90.00
_cell.angle_gamma   90.00
#
_symmetry.space_group_name_H-M   'P 1'
#
loop_
_entity.id
_entity.type
_entity.pdbx_description
1 polymer ?
#
loop_
_entity_poly.entity_id
_entity_poly.type
_entity_poly.pdbx_seq_one_letter_code
_entity_poly.pdbx_strand_id
1 'polypeptide(L)'
;AWLQEDGSIQFEQGAVDFSPERVVVPGDAPNFFPPASFQAGSKGGPRYTPLFRLENGGKHIYNAPVVAFDVEEDEIDFCDGDVDYSKVHDRVLSICPDGERGGTVTLQMTPIFSFAKPSAYISTEASDPMVAALDSGTHAPALGDTVVGFDDGAFSAVERLFPIANGPTGVDNPQRQGLNSALSDVGEDGKPLPPVHVIGGLPTVALDYSPLWDLNLGEWSQEAIDKGYRSRLIDEFQLLGMVEQGWLTGPDGAPFGSTGIVVNCPIVMRFL
;
A
#
# COMPACT_ATOMS: atom_id res chain seq x y z
N ALA A 1 -15.33 17.07 -8.52
CA ALA A 1 -15.12 16.84 -9.96
C ALA A 1 -16.46 16.97 -10.68
N TRP A 2 -16.45 17.21 -12.00
CA TRP A 2 -17.66 17.36 -12.81
C TRP A 2 -17.64 16.39 -13.99
N LEU A 3 -18.73 15.66 -14.17
CA LEU A 3 -18.95 14.84 -15.35
C LEU A 3 -19.31 15.74 -16.55
N GLN A 4 -18.60 15.57 -17.66
CA GLN A 4 -18.81 16.33 -18.89
C GLN A 4 -19.78 15.60 -19.83
N GLU A 5 -20.26 16.29 -20.87
CA GLU A 5 -21.20 15.73 -21.86
C GLU A 5 -20.59 14.57 -22.66
N ASP A 6 -19.28 14.57 -22.86
CA ASP A 6 -18.52 13.52 -23.56
C ASP A 6 -18.18 12.31 -22.66
N GLY A 7 -18.59 12.35 -21.39
CA GLY A 7 -18.32 11.30 -20.41
C GLY A 7 -16.99 11.43 -19.67
N SER A 8 -16.15 12.41 -20.03
CA SER A 8 -14.92 12.70 -19.28
C SER A 8 -15.24 13.29 -17.90
N ILE A 9 -14.32 13.12 -16.95
CA ILE A 9 -14.44 13.70 -15.61
C ILE A 9 -13.40 14.81 -15.50
N GLN A 10 -13.89 16.03 -15.25
CA GLN A 10 -13.04 17.19 -15.06
C GLN A 10 -12.71 17.39 -13.58
N PHE A 11 -11.42 17.54 -13.30
CA PHE A 11 -10.88 17.89 -11.99
C PHE A 11 -10.28 19.30 -12.05
N GLU A 12 -10.57 20.13 -11.05
CA GLU A 12 -10.00 21.48 -10.94
C GLU A 12 -8.58 21.48 -10.32
N GLN A 13 -8.21 20.37 -9.69
CA GLN A 13 -6.99 20.19 -8.91
C GLN A 13 -6.69 18.71 -8.75
N GLY A 14 -5.50 18.39 -8.23
CA GLY A 14 -5.09 17.00 -7.98
C GLY A 14 -4.23 16.42 -9.09
N ALA A 15 -3.32 17.24 -9.64
CA ALA A 15 -2.25 16.73 -10.49
C ALA A 15 -1.34 15.78 -9.71
N VAL A 16 -0.80 14.78 -10.41
CA VAL A 16 0.22 13.87 -9.91
C VAL A 16 1.48 14.08 -10.75
N ASP A 17 2.60 14.26 -10.07
CA ASP A 17 3.93 14.35 -10.67
C ASP A 17 4.58 12.97 -10.63
N PHE A 18 4.82 12.37 -11.80
CA PHE A 18 5.50 11.08 -11.97
C PHE A 18 6.99 11.23 -12.29
N SER A 19 7.53 12.46 -12.42
CA SER A 19 8.94 12.67 -12.73
C SER A 19 9.96 12.19 -11.67
N PRO A 20 9.61 12.04 -10.36
CA PRO A 20 10.55 11.49 -9.39
C PRO A 20 10.91 10.02 -9.66
N GLU A 21 12.17 9.65 -9.43
CA GLU A 21 12.55 8.23 -9.41
C GLU A 21 12.30 7.66 -8.01
N ARG A 22 11.69 6.47 -7.94
CA ARG A 22 11.50 5.77 -6.66
C ARG A 22 12.84 5.32 -6.11
N VAL A 23 13.13 5.69 -4.87
CA VAL A 23 14.33 5.29 -4.14
C VAL A 23 13.94 4.68 -2.81
N VAL A 24 14.50 3.52 -2.48
CA VAL A 24 14.44 2.94 -1.14
C VAL A 24 15.79 2.32 -0.85
N VAL A 25 16.53 2.92 0.07
CA VAL A 25 17.82 2.39 0.54
C VAL A 25 17.59 1.77 1.92
N PRO A 26 17.83 0.47 2.09
CA PRO A 26 17.71 -0.20 3.39
C PRO A 26 18.54 0.50 4.47
N GLY A 27 18.05 0.48 5.71
CA GLY A 27 18.83 0.81 6.90
C GLY A 27 19.89 -0.25 7.20
N ASP A 28 20.58 -0.08 8.32
CA ASP A 28 21.67 -0.97 8.71
C ASP A 28 21.17 -2.33 9.25
N ALA A 29 21.89 -3.39 8.92
CA ALA A 29 21.64 -4.69 9.52
C ALA A 29 21.85 -4.63 11.06
N PRO A 30 21.06 -5.40 11.85
CA PRO A 30 20.05 -6.37 11.42
C PRO A 30 18.65 -5.76 11.19
N ASN A 31 18.47 -4.46 11.43
CA ASN A 31 17.19 -3.76 11.39
C ASN A 31 17.14 -2.80 10.21
N PHE A 32 16.81 -3.34 9.05
CA PHE A 32 16.79 -2.60 7.79
C PHE A 32 15.68 -1.55 7.70
N PHE A 33 14.61 -1.69 8.48
CA PHE A 33 13.59 -0.66 8.69
C PHE A 33 13.90 0.13 9.97
N PRO A 34 13.80 1.47 9.96
CA PRO A 34 13.43 2.32 8.82
C PRO A 34 14.54 2.40 7.74
N PRO A 35 14.19 2.65 6.46
CA PRO A 35 15.18 2.82 5.40
C PRO A 35 16.10 4.03 5.66
N ALA A 36 17.37 3.93 5.28
CA ALA A 36 18.36 5.00 5.41
C ALA A 36 18.03 6.23 4.56
N SER A 37 17.42 6.02 3.40
CA SER A 37 16.85 7.08 2.56
C SER A 37 15.71 6.55 1.71
N PHE A 38 14.74 7.41 1.42
CA PHE A 38 13.58 7.06 0.61
C PHE A 38 13.11 8.24 -0.26
N GLN A 39 12.49 7.91 -1.38
CA GLN A 39 11.76 8.82 -2.27
C GLN A 39 10.65 8.02 -2.95
N ALA A 40 9.41 8.52 -2.90
CA ALA A 40 8.32 7.96 -3.70
C ALA A 40 8.53 8.32 -5.18
N GLY A 41 8.23 7.40 -6.10
CA GLY A 41 8.36 7.66 -7.55
C GLY A 41 7.26 8.55 -8.12
N SER A 42 6.21 8.81 -7.35
CA SER A 42 5.21 9.80 -7.72
C SER A 42 4.68 10.57 -6.53
N LYS A 43 4.27 11.80 -6.78
CA LYS A 43 3.77 12.71 -5.76
C LYS A 43 2.54 13.46 -6.24
N GLY A 44 1.44 13.30 -5.52
CA GLY A 44 0.28 14.15 -5.66
C GLY A 44 0.55 15.57 -5.19
N GLY A 45 -0.07 16.54 -5.86
CA GLY A 45 -0.13 17.92 -5.36
C GLY A 45 -0.79 17.98 -3.97
N PRO A 46 -0.70 19.13 -3.25
CA PRO A 46 -1.19 19.24 -1.87
C PRO A 46 -2.68 18.93 -1.66
N ARG A 47 -3.48 18.93 -2.74
CA ARG A 47 -4.92 18.64 -2.73
C ARG A 47 -5.28 17.37 -3.51
N TYR A 48 -4.28 16.61 -3.94
CA TYR A 48 -4.50 15.32 -4.59
C TYR A 48 -4.94 14.29 -3.56
N THR A 49 -6.04 13.63 -3.88
CA THR A 49 -6.50 12.39 -3.27
C THR A 49 -7.14 11.58 -4.39
N PRO A 50 -7.03 10.23 -4.39
CA PRO A 50 -7.75 9.38 -5.33
C PRO A 50 -9.27 9.44 -5.11
N LEU A 51 -9.71 10.03 -4.00
CA LEU A 51 -11.12 10.10 -3.63
C LEU A 51 -11.77 11.37 -4.15
N PHE A 52 -12.87 11.23 -4.87
CA PHE A 52 -13.64 12.40 -5.32
C PHE A 52 -15.14 12.15 -5.32
N ARG A 53 -15.89 13.25 -5.33
CA ARG A 53 -17.33 13.25 -5.57
C ARG A 53 -17.62 14.01 -6.86
N LEU A 54 -18.62 13.54 -7.61
CA LEU A 54 -19.20 14.28 -8.72
C LEU A 54 -20.19 15.32 -8.19
N GLU A 55 -19.95 16.60 -8.47
CA GLU A 55 -20.82 17.69 -8.02
C GLU A 55 -22.14 17.74 -8.80
N ASN A 56 -22.11 17.33 -10.07
CA ASN A 56 -23.28 17.19 -10.95
C ASN A 56 -23.75 15.73 -11.09
N GLY A 57 -23.39 14.84 -10.15
CA GLY A 57 -23.69 13.40 -10.22
C GLY A 57 -24.39 12.83 -8.97
N GLY A 58 -24.44 11.49 -8.90
CA GLY A 58 -24.85 10.78 -7.68
C GLY A 58 -23.86 11.10 -6.57
N LYS A 59 -24.34 11.34 -5.34
CA LYS A 59 -23.54 11.76 -4.17
C LYS A 59 -22.62 10.66 -3.62
N HIS A 60 -22.06 9.82 -4.49
CA HIS A 60 -21.14 8.75 -4.17
C HIS A 60 -19.70 9.27 -4.12
N ILE A 61 -18.88 8.63 -3.30
CA ILE A 61 -17.43 8.81 -3.31
C ILE A 61 -16.85 7.76 -4.24
N TYR A 62 -16.07 8.22 -5.21
CA TYR A 62 -15.34 7.39 -6.15
C TYR A 62 -13.87 7.32 -5.69
N ASN A 63 -13.25 6.16 -5.89
CA ASN A 63 -11.81 5.97 -5.72
C ASN A 63 -11.22 5.76 -7.12
N ALA A 64 -10.49 6.76 -7.62
CA ALA A 64 -9.85 6.74 -8.94
C ALA A 64 -8.38 7.14 -8.81
N PRO A 65 -7.50 6.16 -8.52
CA PRO A 65 -6.06 6.34 -8.60
C PRO A 65 -5.62 6.78 -9.99
N VAL A 66 -4.69 7.74 -10.04
CA VAL A 66 -4.09 8.22 -11.29
C VAL A 66 -2.86 7.36 -11.60
N VAL A 67 -2.80 6.79 -12.81
CA VAL A 67 -1.68 5.94 -13.25
C VAL A 67 -0.74 6.62 -14.23
N ALA A 68 -1.17 7.72 -14.85
CA ALA A 68 -0.41 8.58 -15.76
C ALA A 68 -1.04 9.99 -15.75
N PHE A 69 -0.26 11.05 -15.96
CA PHE A 69 -0.75 12.42 -15.96
C PHE A 69 0.11 13.32 -16.87
N ASP A 70 -0.54 14.21 -17.63
CA ASP A 70 0.10 15.21 -18.51
C ASP A 70 1.06 14.59 -19.54
N VAL A 71 0.63 13.50 -20.18
CA VAL A 71 1.37 12.75 -21.20
C VAL A 71 0.41 12.36 -22.33
N GLU A 72 0.93 12.29 -23.54
CA GLU A 72 0.17 11.79 -24.70
C GLU A 72 0.14 10.25 -24.73
N GLU A 73 -0.82 9.66 -25.45
CA GLU A 73 -1.00 8.19 -25.49
C GLU A 73 0.24 7.45 -26.02
N ASP A 74 0.90 7.97 -27.06
CA ASP A 74 2.10 7.37 -27.65
C ASP A 74 3.32 7.39 -26.71
N GLU A 75 3.30 8.27 -25.72
CA GLU A 75 4.36 8.37 -24.72
C GLU A 75 4.29 7.31 -23.62
N ILE A 76 3.13 6.67 -23.49
CA ILE A 76 2.81 5.64 -22.49
C ILE A 76 2.32 4.35 -23.15
N ASP A 77 2.62 4.12 -24.43
CA ASP A 77 2.40 2.83 -25.07
C ASP A 77 3.51 1.84 -24.68
N PHE A 78 3.31 1.18 -23.54
CA PHE A 78 4.19 0.17 -22.97
C PHE A 78 3.54 -1.22 -23.07
N CYS A 79 2.91 -1.53 -24.20
CA CYS A 79 2.23 -2.81 -24.39
C CYS A 79 3.13 -4.03 -24.20
N ASP A 80 4.37 -3.92 -24.65
CA ASP A 80 5.36 -5.00 -24.58
C ASP A 80 6.20 -4.96 -23.28
N GLY A 81 5.86 -4.07 -22.33
CA GLY A 81 6.62 -3.83 -21.10
C GLY A 81 7.60 -2.65 -21.24
N ASP A 82 8.77 -2.75 -20.60
CA ASP A 82 9.82 -1.70 -20.57
C ASP A 82 9.27 -0.31 -20.17
N VAL A 83 8.47 -0.31 -19.10
CA VAL A 83 7.74 0.86 -18.61
C VAL A 83 8.70 1.98 -18.17
N ASP A 84 8.44 3.20 -18.66
CA ASP A 84 9.09 4.41 -18.16
C ASP A 84 8.33 4.98 -16.95
N TYR A 85 8.82 4.68 -15.76
CA TYR A 85 8.22 5.14 -14.50
C TYR A 85 8.30 6.65 -14.28
N SER A 86 9.04 7.40 -15.10
CA SER A 86 8.98 8.87 -15.05
C SER A 86 7.66 9.46 -15.59
N LYS A 87 6.83 8.60 -16.21
CA LYS A 87 5.55 8.97 -16.83
C LYS A 87 4.34 8.30 -16.19
N VAL A 88 4.56 7.19 -15.50
CA VAL A 88 3.47 6.35 -14.97
C VAL A 88 3.78 5.83 -13.57
N HIS A 89 2.74 5.36 -12.88
CA HIS A 89 2.83 4.82 -11.54
C HIS A 89 3.80 3.62 -11.44
N ASP A 90 4.59 3.55 -10.35
CA ASP A 90 5.61 2.51 -10.08
C ASP A 90 5.11 1.05 -10.05
N ARG A 91 3.79 0.84 -10.16
CA ARG A 91 3.17 -0.49 -10.18
C ARG A 91 2.67 -0.90 -11.55
N VAL A 92 2.77 -0.02 -12.56
CA VAL A 92 2.44 -0.36 -13.94
C VAL A 92 3.48 -1.36 -14.46
N LEU A 93 3.00 -2.50 -14.95
CA LEU A 93 3.80 -3.52 -15.63
C LEU A 93 3.67 -3.43 -17.14
N SER A 94 2.51 -2.97 -17.62
CA SER A 94 2.27 -2.60 -19.02
C SER A 94 1.06 -1.66 -19.09
N ILE A 95 1.03 -0.81 -20.10
CA ILE A 95 -0.09 0.08 -20.41
C ILE A 95 -0.23 0.14 -21.93
N CYS A 96 -1.43 -0.13 -22.41
CA CYS A 96 -1.78 -0.21 -23.83
C CYS A 96 -2.96 0.73 -24.09
N PRO A 97 -2.76 2.00 -24.47
CA PRO A 97 -3.85 2.93 -24.72
C PRO A 97 -4.82 2.46 -25.83
N ASP A 98 -4.29 1.86 -26.89
CA ASP A 98 -5.05 1.35 -28.05
C ASP A 98 -5.53 -0.11 -27.90
N GLY A 99 -5.44 -0.68 -26.69
CA GLY A 99 -5.80 -2.06 -26.40
C GLY A 99 -7.30 -2.40 -26.57
N GLU A 100 -7.64 -3.69 -26.50
CA GLU A 100 -9.03 -4.16 -26.59
C GLU A 100 -9.94 -3.41 -25.59
N ARG A 101 -11.07 -2.88 -26.08
CA ARG A 101 -12.10 -2.14 -25.31
C ARG A 101 -11.74 -0.71 -24.88
N GLY A 102 -10.76 -0.07 -25.54
CA GLY A 102 -10.39 1.33 -25.27
C GLY A 102 -9.23 1.45 -24.28
N GLY A 103 -8.32 0.47 -24.32
CA GLY A 103 -7.07 0.47 -23.57
C GLY A 103 -7.04 -0.44 -22.34
N THR A 104 -5.84 -0.86 -21.94
CA THR A 104 -5.60 -1.72 -20.77
C THR A 104 -4.39 -1.24 -19.96
N VAL A 105 -4.43 -1.50 -18.65
CA VAL A 105 -3.29 -1.30 -17.74
C VAL A 105 -3.12 -2.55 -16.90
N THR A 106 -1.90 -3.07 -16.84
CA THR A 106 -1.53 -4.20 -15.98
C THR A 106 -0.82 -3.66 -14.75
N LEU A 107 -1.36 -3.93 -13.57
CA LEU A 107 -0.80 -3.46 -12.30
C LEU A 107 -0.23 -4.61 -11.47
N GLN A 108 0.91 -4.36 -10.83
CA GLN A 108 1.54 -5.29 -9.90
C GLN A 108 0.71 -5.39 -8.60
N MET A 109 0.35 -6.62 -8.25
CA MET A 109 -0.31 -6.95 -6.99
C MET A 109 0.70 -7.31 -5.90
N THR A 110 0.33 -7.07 -4.65
CA THR A 110 1.11 -7.45 -3.47
C THR A 110 0.37 -8.52 -2.67
N PRO A 111 1.06 -9.59 -2.23
CA PRO A 111 0.44 -10.63 -1.41
C PRO A 111 0.12 -10.11 0.00
N ILE A 112 -0.99 -10.58 0.56
CA ILE A 112 -1.43 -10.22 1.90
C ILE A 112 -2.21 -11.34 2.56
N PHE A 113 -2.37 -11.28 3.89
CA PHE A 113 -3.27 -12.16 4.63
C PHE A 113 -4.39 -11.39 5.32
N SER A 114 -5.58 -11.99 5.34
CA SER A 114 -6.73 -11.54 6.11
C SER A 114 -7.43 -12.77 6.66
N PHE A 115 -7.68 -12.83 7.97
CA PHE A 115 -8.26 -13.99 8.64
C PHE A 115 -7.58 -15.34 8.28
N ALA A 116 -6.24 -15.37 8.26
CA ALA A 116 -5.41 -16.49 7.80
C ALA A 116 -5.61 -16.92 6.33
N LYS A 117 -6.34 -16.15 5.52
CA LYS A 117 -6.55 -16.41 4.10
C LYS A 117 -5.58 -15.60 3.24
N PRO A 118 -4.80 -16.24 2.37
CA PRO A 118 -3.98 -15.52 1.41
C PRO A 118 -4.87 -14.75 0.44
N SER A 119 -4.50 -13.50 0.17
CA SER A 119 -5.17 -12.57 -0.75
C SER A 119 -4.14 -11.72 -1.48
N ALA A 120 -4.57 -10.88 -2.42
CA ALA A 120 -3.72 -9.88 -3.04
C ALA A 120 -4.44 -8.54 -3.23
N TYR A 121 -3.69 -7.46 -3.08
CA TYR A 121 -4.14 -6.08 -3.20
C TYR A 121 -3.25 -5.29 -4.16
N ILE A 122 -3.69 -4.10 -4.51
CA ILE A 122 -2.85 -3.09 -5.19
C ILE A 122 -2.75 -1.89 -4.27
N SER A 123 -1.53 -1.48 -3.90
CA SER A 123 -1.27 -0.20 -3.22
C SER A 123 -1.15 0.89 -4.27
N THR A 124 -1.92 1.96 -4.12
CA THR A 124 -1.93 3.06 -5.10
C THR A 124 -1.48 4.37 -4.49
N GLU A 125 -1.85 4.66 -3.24
CA GLU A 125 -1.45 5.89 -2.57
C GLU A 125 -1.13 5.67 -1.10
N ALA A 126 -0.24 6.48 -0.55
CA ALA A 126 -0.07 6.62 0.89
C ALA A 126 0.04 8.10 1.30
N SER A 127 -0.46 8.43 2.49
CA SER A 127 -0.35 9.77 3.05
C SER A 127 1.06 10.14 3.52
N ASP A 128 1.91 9.13 3.75
CA ASP A 128 3.29 9.29 4.19
C ASP A 128 4.27 8.94 3.04
N PRO A 129 5.32 9.75 2.80
CA PRO A 129 6.24 9.54 1.68
C PRO A 129 7.15 8.30 1.84
N MET A 130 7.50 7.90 3.07
CA MET A 130 8.27 6.67 3.28
C MET A 130 7.40 5.45 2.97
N VAL A 131 6.15 5.45 3.42
CA VAL A 131 5.21 4.36 3.12
C VAL A 131 4.90 4.30 1.63
N ALA A 132 4.67 5.44 0.98
CA ALA A 132 4.49 5.50 -0.48
C ALA A 132 5.70 4.91 -1.22
N ALA A 133 6.93 5.25 -0.80
CA ALA A 133 8.13 4.67 -1.35
C ALA A 133 8.19 3.14 -1.11
N LEU A 134 7.98 2.66 0.11
CA LEU A 134 8.05 1.23 0.43
C LEU A 134 7.04 0.40 -0.38
N ASP A 135 5.83 0.90 -0.55
CA ASP A 135 4.74 0.23 -1.25
C ASP A 135 4.71 0.51 -2.76
N SER A 136 5.66 1.28 -3.31
CA SER A 136 5.62 1.70 -4.72
C SER A 136 4.31 2.44 -5.08
N GLY A 137 3.78 3.22 -4.14
CA GLY A 137 2.57 4.02 -4.30
C GLY A 137 2.87 5.49 -4.55
N THR A 138 1.85 6.25 -4.97
CA THR A 138 1.91 7.70 -5.07
C THR A 138 1.81 8.34 -3.68
N HIS A 139 2.73 9.24 -3.36
CA HIS A 139 2.62 10.03 -2.12
C HIS A 139 1.49 11.07 -2.26
N ALA A 140 0.41 10.88 -1.51
CA ALA A 140 -0.79 11.70 -1.54
C ALA A 140 -1.08 12.30 -0.14
N PRO A 141 -0.46 13.44 0.21
CA PRO A 141 -0.50 13.97 1.58
C PRO A 141 -1.92 14.28 2.06
N ALA A 142 -2.86 14.66 1.17
CA ALA A 142 -4.24 14.96 1.54
C ALA A 142 -5.02 13.72 2.04
N LEU A 143 -4.55 12.49 1.78
CA LEU A 143 -5.14 11.30 2.41
C LEU A 143 -5.00 11.31 3.94
N GLY A 144 -3.98 12.00 4.47
CA GLY A 144 -3.76 12.15 5.90
C GLY A 144 -4.84 12.96 6.63
N ASP A 145 -5.72 13.65 5.90
CA ASP A 145 -6.89 14.33 6.48
C ASP A 145 -8.02 13.34 6.87
N THR A 146 -7.89 12.06 6.52
CA THR A 146 -8.83 11.01 6.90
C THR A 146 -8.71 10.71 8.39
N VAL A 147 -9.85 10.65 9.08
CA VAL A 147 -9.88 10.34 10.52
C VAL A 147 -9.58 8.85 10.73
N VAL A 148 -8.59 8.56 11.57
CA VAL A 148 -8.10 7.21 11.91
C VAL A 148 -7.91 7.03 13.42
N GLY A 149 -7.55 5.82 13.87
CA GLY A 149 -7.29 5.52 15.28
C GLY A 149 -8.51 5.16 16.13
N PHE A 150 -9.68 4.98 15.51
CA PHE A 150 -10.89 4.49 16.17
C PHE A 150 -11.12 2.99 15.86
N ASP A 151 -12.24 2.46 16.33
CA ASP A 151 -12.71 1.12 15.98
C ASP A 151 -13.01 1.03 14.48
N ASP A 152 -12.55 -0.04 13.83
CA ASP A 152 -12.71 -0.36 12.40
C ASP A 152 -13.99 -1.15 12.11
N GLY A 153 -14.85 -1.34 13.11
CA GLY A 153 -16.12 -2.05 12.96
C GLY A 153 -17.07 -1.46 11.91
N ALA A 154 -18.23 -2.13 11.76
CA ALA A 154 -19.21 -1.82 10.71
C ALA A 154 -19.43 -0.32 10.50
N PHE A 155 -19.31 0.12 9.24
CA PHE A 155 -19.40 1.51 8.77
C PHE A 155 -18.18 2.40 9.02
N SER A 156 -17.05 1.85 9.48
CA SER A 156 -15.78 2.58 9.45
C SER A 156 -15.41 2.96 8.02
N ALA A 157 -14.86 4.18 7.86
CA ALA A 157 -14.31 4.66 6.59
C ALA A 157 -12.92 4.09 6.30
N VAL A 158 -12.31 3.40 7.28
CA VAL A 158 -10.98 2.80 7.20
C VAL A 158 -10.99 1.41 7.81
N GLU A 159 -10.13 0.56 7.28
CA GLU A 159 -9.80 -0.75 7.85
C GLU A 159 -8.36 -0.77 8.38
N ARG A 160 -7.93 -1.78 9.12
CA ARG A 160 -6.55 -1.82 9.63
C ARG A 160 -5.58 -2.59 8.73
N LEU A 161 -4.42 -2.00 8.50
CA LEU A 161 -3.26 -2.62 7.87
C LEU A 161 -2.16 -2.79 8.93
N PHE A 162 -1.65 -4.01 9.05
CA PHE A 162 -0.68 -4.39 10.07
C PHE A 162 0.66 -4.80 9.45
N PRO A 163 1.50 -3.83 9.04
CA PRO A 163 2.87 -4.13 8.68
C PRO A 163 3.67 -4.45 9.94
N ILE A 164 4.64 -5.35 9.81
CA ILE A 164 5.59 -5.69 10.88
C ILE A 164 6.95 -5.13 10.50
N ALA A 165 7.54 -4.28 11.34
CA ALA A 165 8.85 -3.67 11.09
C ALA A 165 9.95 -4.74 10.99
N ASN A 166 10.08 -5.57 12.02
CA ASN A 166 11.22 -6.44 12.25
C ASN A 166 10.90 -7.96 12.20
N GLY A 167 9.96 -8.34 11.33
CA GLY A 167 9.59 -9.74 11.11
C GLY A 167 10.74 -10.63 10.59
N PRO A 168 10.55 -11.95 10.50
CA PRO A 168 11.59 -12.86 10.02
C PRO A 168 12.05 -12.50 8.59
N THR A 169 13.35 -12.63 8.34
CA THR A 169 13.98 -12.39 7.02
C THR A 169 14.54 -13.68 6.44
N GLY A 170 15.05 -13.62 5.21
CA GLY A 170 15.63 -14.72 4.45
C GLY A 170 14.76 -15.11 3.26
N VAL A 171 15.34 -15.08 2.05
CA VAL A 171 14.67 -15.40 0.78
C VAL A 171 13.98 -16.77 0.82
N ASP A 172 14.64 -17.78 1.40
CA ASP A 172 14.11 -19.15 1.53
C ASP A 172 13.34 -19.40 2.83
N ASN A 173 13.18 -18.38 3.68
CA ASN A 173 12.51 -18.53 4.96
C ASN A 173 10.99 -18.55 4.77
N PRO A 174 10.29 -19.67 5.03
CA PRO A 174 8.82 -19.72 4.88
C PRO A 174 8.09 -18.82 5.88
N GLN A 175 8.76 -18.34 6.92
CA GLN A 175 8.25 -17.39 7.90
C GLN A 175 8.59 -15.93 7.54
N ARG A 176 9.19 -15.66 6.37
CA ARG A 176 9.54 -14.32 5.92
C ARG A 176 8.34 -13.37 6.03
N GLN A 177 8.53 -12.23 6.70
CA GLN A 177 7.49 -11.23 6.86
C GLN A 177 8.05 -9.84 7.16
N GLY A 178 7.33 -8.83 6.70
CA GLY A 178 7.49 -7.47 7.19
C GLY A 178 8.53 -6.64 6.44
N LEU A 179 8.74 -5.42 6.93
CA LEU A 179 9.49 -4.37 6.25
C LEU A 179 10.99 -4.69 6.18
N ASN A 180 11.58 -5.24 7.25
CA ASN A 180 12.96 -5.73 7.22
C ASN A 180 13.18 -6.74 6.09
N SER A 181 12.24 -7.67 5.90
CA SER A 181 12.34 -8.68 4.85
C SER A 181 12.18 -8.08 3.44
N ALA A 182 11.33 -7.06 3.30
CA ALA A 182 11.16 -6.34 2.04
C ALA A 182 12.38 -5.51 1.66
N LEU A 183 13.14 -5.06 2.66
CA LEU A 183 14.33 -4.24 2.48
C LEU A 183 15.62 -5.07 2.33
N SER A 184 15.65 -6.30 2.85
CA SER A 184 16.88 -7.12 2.85
C SER A 184 16.85 -8.32 1.91
N ASP A 185 15.68 -8.89 1.63
CA ASP A 185 15.58 -10.11 0.84
C ASP A 185 15.37 -9.78 -0.64
N VAL A 186 16.41 -10.03 -1.43
CA VAL A 186 16.44 -9.80 -2.88
C VAL A 186 16.28 -11.13 -3.61
N GLY A 187 15.36 -11.19 -4.56
CA GLY A 187 15.10 -12.36 -5.40
C GLY A 187 16.23 -12.65 -6.40
N GLU A 188 16.12 -13.78 -7.09
CA GLU A 188 17.11 -14.19 -8.11
C GLU A 188 17.20 -13.21 -9.29
N ASP A 189 16.13 -12.46 -9.54
CA ASP A 189 16.04 -11.40 -10.56
C ASP A 189 16.69 -10.07 -10.11
N GLY A 190 17.28 -10.04 -8.91
CA GLY A 190 17.92 -8.87 -8.35
C GLY A 190 16.94 -7.83 -7.79
N LYS A 191 15.64 -8.15 -7.71
CA LYS A 191 14.61 -7.23 -7.19
C LYS A 191 14.27 -7.56 -5.72
N PRO A 192 13.94 -6.55 -4.90
CA PRO A 192 13.44 -6.79 -3.56
C PRO A 192 12.15 -7.63 -3.58
N LEU A 193 12.04 -8.61 -2.68
CA LEU A 193 10.82 -9.37 -2.50
C LEU A 193 9.74 -8.50 -1.84
N PRO A 194 8.45 -8.61 -2.25
CA PRO A 194 7.40 -7.76 -1.71
C PRO A 194 7.22 -7.99 -0.21
N PRO A 195 6.79 -6.99 0.58
CA PRO A 195 6.40 -7.23 1.95
C PRO A 195 5.19 -8.15 2.02
N VAL A 196 5.06 -8.87 3.13
CA VAL A 196 3.88 -9.67 3.47
C VAL A 196 3.22 -9.03 4.68
N HIS A 197 1.99 -8.55 4.50
CA HIS A 197 1.23 -7.85 5.54
C HIS A 197 0.03 -8.68 6.00
N VAL A 198 -0.52 -8.26 7.14
CA VAL A 198 -1.83 -8.69 7.62
C VAL A 198 -2.77 -7.49 7.54
N ILE A 199 -4.03 -7.73 7.20
CA ILE A 199 -5.10 -6.73 7.22
C ILE A 199 -6.32 -7.26 7.93
N GLY A 200 -7.20 -6.33 8.33
CA GLY A 200 -8.52 -6.61 8.86
C GLY A 200 -9.53 -7.07 7.79
N GLY A 201 -10.73 -6.48 7.85
CA GLY A 201 -11.92 -6.87 7.11
C GLY A 201 -11.76 -6.90 5.59
N LEU A 202 -12.25 -7.96 4.95
CA LEU A 202 -12.31 -8.08 3.49
C LEU A 202 -13.72 -8.43 2.99
N PRO A 203 -14.10 -7.99 1.77
CA PRO A 203 -15.37 -8.38 1.18
C PRO A 203 -15.51 -9.90 1.17
N THR A 204 -16.68 -10.40 1.54
CA THR A 204 -17.03 -11.84 1.63
C THR A 204 -16.40 -12.63 2.78
N VAL A 205 -15.55 -12.01 3.60
CA VAL A 205 -15.04 -12.61 4.85
C VAL A 205 -15.64 -11.88 6.05
N ALA A 206 -15.69 -10.55 5.96
CA ALA A 206 -16.26 -9.67 6.96
C ALA A 206 -17.19 -8.63 6.29
N LEU A 207 -17.90 -7.84 7.11
CA LEU A 207 -18.88 -6.83 6.64
C LEU A 207 -18.31 -5.41 6.66
N ASP A 208 -17.18 -5.27 7.31
CA ASP A 208 -16.30 -4.13 7.40
C ASP A 208 -15.23 -4.33 6.31
N TYR A 209 -15.21 -3.37 5.38
CA TYR A 209 -14.18 -3.27 4.36
C TYR A 209 -14.10 -1.81 3.94
N SER A 210 -12.87 -1.30 3.92
CA SER A 210 -12.52 -0.06 3.25
C SER A 210 -11.28 -0.31 2.39
N PRO A 211 -11.21 0.27 1.17
CA PRO A 211 -9.96 0.31 0.44
C PRO A 211 -8.92 1.26 1.09
N LEU A 212 -9.34 2.10 2.05
CA LEU A 212 -8.45 2.94 2.84
C LEU A 212 -8.07 2.22 4.12
N TRP A 213 -6.77 2.10 4.36
CA TRP A 213 -6.24 1.36 5.49
C TRP A 213 -5.49 2.29 6.44
N ASP A 214 -5.87 2.23 7.72
CA ASP A 214 -5.15 2.80 8.85
C ASP A 214 -3.96 1.90 9.21
N LEU A 215 -2.75 2.42 9.01
CA LEU A 215 -1.52 1.69 9.23
C LEU A 215 -1.21 1.59 10.72
N ASN A 216 -1.17 0.34 11.23
CA ASN A 216 -0.88 -0.02 12.60
C ASN A 216 0.43 -0.82 12.64
N LEU A 217 1.57 -0.12 12.81
CA LEU A 217 2.90 -0.70 12.67
C LEU A 217 3.28 -1.52 13.92
N GLY A 218 3.53 -2.81 13.72
CA GLY A 218 3.98 -3.73 14.76
C GLY A 218 5.50 -3.94 14.76
N GLU A 219 6.07 -4.14 15.93
CA GLU A 219 7.46 -4.52 16.14
C GLU A 219 7.52 -5.65 17.17
N TRP A 220 8.20 -6.76 16.83
CA TRP A 220 8.50 -7.82 17.79
C TRP A 220 9.42 -7.28 18.87
N SER A 221 9.04 -7.47 20.13
CA SER A 221 9.86 -7.04 21.26
C SER A 221 11.14 -7.86 21.33
N GLN A 222 12.21 -7.27 21.89
CA GLN A 222 13.47 -7.99 22.08
C GLN A 222 13.28 -9.26 22.92
N GLU A 223 12.42 -9.22 23.93
CA GLU A 223 12.11 -10.39 24.76
C GLU A 223 11.44 -11.51 23.94
N ALA A 224 10.53 -11.18 23.02
CA ALA A 224 9.92 -12.17 22.13
C ALA A 224 10.94 -12.77 21.16
N ILE A 225 11.88 -11.95 20.66
CA ILE A 225 12.97 -12.42 19.80
C ILE A 225 13.89 -13.38 20.57
N ASP A 226 14.31 -13.01 21.78
CA ASP A 226 15.20 -13.82 22.62
C ASP A 226 14.57 -15.17 23.00
N LYS A 227 13.24 -15.19 23.16
CA LYS A 227 12.45 -16.41 23.41
C LYS A 227 12.15 -17.23 22.17
N GLY A 228 12.48 -16.74 20.97
CA GLY A 228 12.23 -17.40 19.69
C GLY A 228 10.77 -17.36 19.23
N TYR A 229 9.98 -16.39 19.68
CA TYR A 229 8.56 -16.25 19.29
C TYR A 229 8.36 -15.55 17.95
N ARG A 230 9.36 -14.79 17.50
CA ARG A 230 9.33 -14.07 16.21
C ARG A 230 9.07 -15.03 15.05
N SER A 231 7.89 -14.93 14.46
CA SER A 231 7.37 -15.78 13.39
C SER A 231 6.43 -14.99 12.48
N ARG A 232 5.97 -15.61 11.39
CA ARG A 232 4.98 -14.97 10.52
C ARG A 232 3.61 -14.96 11.18
N LEU A 233 3.01 -13.78 11.25
CA LEU A 233 1.62 -13.58 11.63
C LEU A 233 0.76 -13.52 10.36
N ILE A 234 -0.40 -14.18 10.33
CA ILE A 234 -1.26 -14.23 9.14
C ILE A 234 -2.70 -13.84 9.44
N ASP A 235 -2.98 -13.40 10.65
CA ASP A 235 -4.31 -13.16 11.16
C ASP A 235 -4.30 -11.99 12.14
N GLU A 236 -5.31 -11.13 12.07
CA GLU A 236 -5.44 -9.97 12.94
C GLU A 236 -5.53 -10.39 14.41
N PHE A 237 -6.36 -11.37 14.75
CA PHE A 237 -6.52 -11.79 16.15
C PHE A 237 -5.27 -12.48 16.69
N GLN A 238 -4.55 -13.21 15.83
CA GLN A 238 -3.23 -13.73 16.18
C GLN A 238 -2.26 -12.58 16.52
N LEU A 239 -2.25 -11.52 15.71
CA LEU A 239 -1.41 -10.35 15.91
C LEU A 239 -1.79 -9.59 17.19
N LEU A 240 -3.06 -9.26 17.37
CA LEU A 240 -3.57 -8.56 18.55
C LEU A 240 -3.38 -9.39 19.82
N GLY A 241 -3.45 -10.72 19.74
CA GLY A 241 -3.09 -11.61 20.85
C GLY A 241 -1.61 -11.54 21.24
N MET A 242 -0.70 -11.30 20.29
CA MET A 242 0.72 -11.05 20.59
C MET A 242 0.92 -9.66 21.20
N VAL A 243 0.12 -8.67 20.78
CA VAL A 243 0.11 -7.32 21.36
C VAL A 243 -0.36 -7.33 22.81
N GLU A 244 -1.49 -8.00 23.09
CA GLU A 244 -2.05 -8.10 24.45
C GLU A 244 -1.06 -8.74 25.44
N GLN A 245 -0.25 -9.68 24.97
CA GLN A 245 0.79 -10.34 25.77
C GLN A 245 2.10 -9.57 25.87
N GLY A 246 2.26 -8.45 25.15
CA GLY A 246 3.50 -7.66 25.11
C GLY A 246 4.63 -8.26 24.26
N TRP A 247 4.34 -9.26 23.42
CA TRP A 247 5.32 -9.84 22.49
C TRP A 247 5.47 -9.02 21.22
N LEU A 248 4.43 -8.28 20.84
CA LEU A 248 4.43 -7.33 19.74
C LEU A 248 4.04 -5.95 20.30
N THR A 249 4.77 -4.90 19.92
CA THR A 249 4.53 -3.52 20.35
C THR A 249 4.45 -2.60 19.15
N GLY A 250 4.22 -1.31 19.36
CA GLY A 250 4.63 -0.30 18.39
C GLY A 250 6.16 -0.16 18.36
N PRO A 251 6.71 0.65 17.44
CA PRO A 251 8.15 0.88 17.33
C PRO A 251 8.79 1.32 18.64
N ASP A 252 10.02 0.87 18.90
CA ASP A 252 10.79 1.20 20.10
C ASP A 252 10.08 0.85 21.43
N GLY A 253 9.17 -0.13 21.41
CA GLY A 253 8.40 -0.54 22.59
C GLY A 253 7.22 0.39 22.91
N ALA A 254 6.84 1.29 22.02
CA ALA A 254 5.66 2.13 22.17
C ALA A 254 4.36 1.31 22.21
N PRO A 255 3.25 1.85 22.74
CA PRO A 255 1.95 1.21 22.60
C PRO A 255 1.62 0.95 21.13
N PHE A 256 1.13 -0.26 20.83
CA PHE A 256 0.67 -0.61 19.50
C PHE A 256 -0.63 0.14 19.15
N GLY A 257 -0.76 0.59 17.91
CA GLY A 257 -1.97 1.25 17.41
C GLY A 257 -1.72 2.02 16.12
N SER A 258 -2.69 2.88 15.77
CA SER A 258 -2.66 3.71 14.56
C SER A 258 -1.42 4.62 14.55
N THR A 259 -0.78 4.68 13.40
CA THR A 259 0.32 5.60 13.13
C THR A 259 -0.14 6.97 12.61
N GLY A 260 -1.44 7.13 12.33
CA GLY A 260 -1.95 8.30 11.61
C GLY A 260 -1.75 8.23 10.09
N ILE A 261 -1.10 7.17 9.58
CA ILE A 261 -0.81 7.01 8.16
C ILE A 261 -1.94 6.23 7.49
N VAL A 262 -2.39 6.74 6.34
CA VAL A 262 -3.46 6.14 5.53
C VAL A 262 -2.87 5.63 4.23
N VAL A 263 -3.25 4.42 3.84
CA VAL A 263 -2.85 3.79 2.58
C VAL A 263 -4.09 3.40 1.79
N ASN A 264 -4.17 3.77 0.51
CA ASN A 264 -5.21 3.32 -0.41
C ASN A 264 -4.75 2.01 -1.07
N CYS A 265 -5.36 0.90 -0.66
CA CYS A 265 -4.98 -0.45 -1.09
C CYS A 265 -6.21 -1.31 -1.44
N PRO A 266 -6.89 -1.10 -2.59
CA PRO A 266 -8.01 -1.92 -2.98
C PRO A 266 -7.66 -3.41 -3.13
N ILE A 267 -8.58 -4.27 -2.72
CA ILE A 267 -8.41 -5.72 -2.79
C ILE A 267 -8.87 -6.23 -4.14
N VAL A 268 -8.00 -7.02 -4.78
CA VAL A 268 -8.22 -7.51 -6.14
C VAL A 268 -8.64 -8.96 -6.15
N MET A 269 -8.04 -9.78 -5.29
CA MET A 269 -8.32 -11.21 -5.28
C MET A 269 -8.14 -11.83 -3.89
N ARG A 270 -8.93 -12.88 -3.65
CA ARG A 270 -8.72 -13.83 -2.56
C ARG A 270 -8.37 -15.18 -3.18
N PHE A 271 -7.31 -15.81 -2.70
CA PHE A 271 -6.97 -17.16 -3.12
C PHE A 271 -7.92 -18.15 -2.41
N LEU A 272 -8.35 -19.20 -3.13
CA LEU A 272 -9.28 -20.22 -2.62
C LEU A 272 -8.63 -21.15 -1.60
#